data_AF-A0A6Q2YKF4-F1
#
_entry.id   AF-A0A6Q2YKF4-F1
#
_cell.length_a   1.000
_cell.length_b   1.000
_cell.length_c   1.000
_cell.angle_alpha   90.00
_cell.angle_beta   90.00
_cell.angle_gamma   90.00
#
_symmetry.space_group_name_H-M   'P 1'
#
loop_
_entity.id
_entity.type
_entity.pdbx_description
1 polymer ?
#
loop_
_entity_poly.entity_id
_entity_poly.type
_entity_poly.pdbx_seq_one_letter_code
_entity_poly.pdbx_strand_id
1 'polypeptide(L)'
;LCPWRGCCCVVFFQVATELLQIQFVEDKQEFSRFPTKTGRRSLSRSISQSSTDSYSSAASYTDSSDDETSPREKTQLNSKGTGDFCVKNIKQAEFGRREIEIAEQDMSALISLRKRAQGEKPLAGAKIVGCTHITAQTAVLIETLVALGAQCRWTACNIYSTQNEVAAALSEIGVAVFAWKGESEDDFWWCIDKCVNMEGWQPNMILDDGGDLTHWVYKKYPNVFKKIRGIVEESVTGVHRLYQLSKAGKLCVPAMNVNDSVTKQKFDNLYCCRESILDGLKRTTDVMFGGKQVVVCGYGEVGKGCTAALKAMGSIVYVTEIDPICALQAWVCAGAFRLVFPSGLLGNKSVVTRDQLDRMKNGSIVCNMGHSNTEIDVASLRTPELTWERVRSQVDHVIWPDGKRVILLAEGRLLNLSCSTVPTFVLSITATTQALALIELYNAPEGRYKQDVYLLPKKMDEYVASLHLPTFDAHLTELSEEQAKYLGLNKNGPFKPNYYRYKCPSHIPFKGHPNGSVMHPPQPQNELSMATSSKAFNDIKFIHFTNIFM
;
A
#
# COMPACT_ATOMS: atom_id res chain seq x y z
N LEU A 1 -1.20 -24.43 7.53
CA LEU A 1 -1.76 -23.17 6.94
C LEU A 1 -0.57 -22.33 6.50
N CYS A 2 -0.31 -22.25 5.19
CA CYS A 2 0.91 -21.65 4.63
C CYS A 2 0.90 -20.12 4.88
N PRO A 3 1.86 -19.55 5.63
CA PRO A 3 1.85 -18.14 6.03
C PRO A 3 2.24 -17.14 4.91
N TRP A 4 2.48 -17.59 3.68
CA TRP A 4 3.18 -16.83 2.63
C TRP A 4 2.25 -16.20 1.58
N ARG A 5 1.16 -15.57 2.00
CA ARG A 5 0.12 -15.03 1.07
C ARG A 5 0.42 -13.66 0.44
N GLY A 6 1.59 -13.06 0.73
CA GLY A 6 1.89 -11.66 0.38
C GLY A 6 3.14 -11.40 -0.49
N CYS A 7 3.96 -12.40 -0.83
CA CYS A 7 5.17 -12.17 -1.62
C CYS A 7 4.89 -12.17 -3.13
N CYS A 8 5.46 -11.21 -3.86
CA CYS A 8 5.34 -11.11 -5.30
C CYS A 8 6.59 -10.42 -5.88
N CYS A 9 7.35 -11.14 -6.70
CA CYS A 9 8.42 -10.57 -7.51
C CYS A 9 7.94 -10.45 -8.96
N VAL A 10 8.15 -9.29 -9.58
CA VAL A 10 7.72 -9.03 -10.96
C VAL A 10 8.96 -8.86 -11.84
N VAL A 11 9.12 -9.76 -12.80
CA VAL A 11 10.22 -9.74 -13.76
C VAL A 11 9.68 -9.39 -15.14
N PHE A 12 10.16 -8.27 -15.68
CA PHE A 12 9.83 -7.80 -17.02
C PHE A 12 10.86 -8.24 -18.03
N PHE A 13 10.42 -8.93 -19.08
CA PHE A 13 11.27 -9.25 -20.21
C PHE A 13 11.07 -8.21 -21.33
N GLN A 14 12.16 -7.52 -21.69
CA GLN A 14 12.25 -6.84 -22.96
C GLN A 14 12.67 -7.84 -24.03
N VAL A 15 11.84 -8.03 -25.05
CA VAL A 15 12.25 -8.70 -26.28
C VAL A 15 11.66 -7.91 -27.43
N ALA A 16 12.52 -7.17 -28.13
CA ALA A 16 12.25 -6.84 -29.52
C ALA A 16 12.05 -8.16 -30.27
N THR A 17 10.98 -8.25 -31.03
CA THR A 17 10.63 -9.39 -31.87
C THR A 17 11.80 -9.79 -32.76
N GLU A 18 12.60 -10.76 -32.35
CA GLU A 18 13.22 -11.66 -33.33
C GLU A 18 12.13 -12.63 -33.73
N LEU A 19 11.48 -12.30 -34.85
CA LEU A 19 10.73 -13.23 -35.65
C LEU A 19 11.60 -14.46 -35.84
N LEU A 20 11.23 -15.58 -35.21
CA LEU A 20 11.56 -16.90 -35.74
C LEU A 20 11.15 -16.87 -37.22
N GLN A 21 12.14 -16.83 -38.12
CA GLN A 21 11.93 -17.08 -39.54
C GLN A 21 11.40 -18.51 -39.67
N ILE A 22 10.08 -18.64 -39.65
CA ILE A 22 9.40 -19.80 -40.21
C ILE A 22 9.49 -19.60 -41.72
N GLN A 23 10.37 -20.34 -42.37
CA GLN A 23 10.41 -20.44 -43.83
C GLN A 23 9.06 -20.99 -44.29
N PHE A 24 8.21 -20.10 -44.82
CA PHE A 24 7.11 -20.51 -45.68
C PHE A 24 7.67 -20.71 -47.08
N VAL A 25 7.47 -21.92 -47.61
CA VAL A 25 7.73 -22.27 -49.01
C VAL A 25 6.83 -21.40 -49.90
N GLU A 26 7.45 -20.64 -50.81
CA GLU A 26 6.75 -19.83 -51.81
C GLU A 26 6.07 -20.74 -52.84
N ASP A 27 4.74 -20.71 -52.89
CA ASP A 27 4.01 -21.05 -54.11
C ASP A 27 3.49 -19.75 -54.74
N LYS A 28 4.09 -19.40 -55.88
CA LYS A 28 3.71 -18.25 -56.71
C LYS A 28 2.43 -18.56 -57.47
N GLN A 29 1.38 -17.76 -57.22
CA GLN A 29 0.35 -17.50 -58.24
C GLN A 29 0.14 -15.99 -58.39
N GLU A 30 0.44 -15.51 -59.59
CA GLU A 30 0.20 -14.14 -60.05
C GLU A 30 -1.30 -13.87 -60.19
N PHE A 31 -1.75 -12.70 -59.71
CA PHE A 31 -2.90 -12.01 -60.30
C PHE A 31 -2.62 -10.50 -60.45
N SER A 32 -2.40 -10.15 -61.71
CA SER A 32 -2.52 -8.86 -62.41
C SER A 32 -3.14 -7.62 -61.71
N ARG A 33 -2.36 -6.50 -61.69
CA ARG A 33 -2.61 -5.16 -62.31
C ARG A 33 -4.07 -4.68 -62.45
N PHE A 34 -4.58 -3.48 -62.10
CA PHE A 34 -4.19 -2.04 -62.11
C PHE A 34 -5.42 -1.22 -61.55
N PRO A 35 -5.52 0.14 -61.50
CA PRO A 35 -4.53 1.23 -61.41
C PRO A 35 -4.83 2.30 -60.32
N THR A 36 -3.83 3.15 -60.10
CA THR A 36 -3.80 4.40 -59.32
C THR A 36 -4.71 5.52 -59.86
N LYS A 37 -5.32 6.30 -58.95
CA LYS A 37 -5.62 7.73 -59.20
C LYS A 37 -5.26 8.60 -58.00
N THR A 38 -4.49 9.62 -58.35
CA THR A 38 -3.98 10.76 -57.58
C THR A 38 -5.08 11.71 -57.08
N GLY A 39 -4.90 12.26 -55.88
CA GLY A 39 -5.63 13.43 -55.38
C GLY A 39 -4.83 14.13 -54.28
N ARG A 40 -3.94 15.06 -54.67
CA ARG A 40 -3.29 16.01 -53.75
C ARG A 40 -4.34 17.02 -53.28
N ARG A 41 -4.53 17.16 -51.96
CA ARG A 41 -5.07 18.37 -51.33
C ARG A 41 -4.13 18.80 -50.21
N SER A 42 -3.44 19.91 -50.46
CA SER A 42 -2.70 20.69 -49.48
C SER A 42 -3.67 21.36 -48.52
N LEU A 43 -3.51 21.15 -47.22
CA LEU A 43 -4.08 22.04 -46.21
C LEU A 43 -2.98 22.46 -45.23
N SER A 44 -2.91 23.77 -45.10
CA SER A 44 -1.95 24.62 -44.41
C SER A 44 -1.82 24.30 -42.92
N ARG A 45 -0.57 24.19 -42.45
CA ARG A 45 -0.21 24.22 -41.03
C ARG A 45 -0.47 25.64 -40.49
N SER A 46 -1.45 25.76 -39.60
CA SER A 46 -1.60 26.92 -38.72
C SER A 46 -0.51 26.86 -37.64
N ILE A 47 0.42 27.81 -37.70
CA ILE A 47 1.35 28.13 -36.63
C ILE A 47 0.56 28.99 -35.64
N SER A 48 0.17 28.42 -34.49
CA SER A 48 -0.33 29.18 -33.36
C SER A 48 0.86 29.62 -32.50
N GLN A 49 0.99 30.94 -32.39
CA GLN A 49 1.99 31.68 -31.63
C GLN A 49 2.00 31.24 -30.16
N SER A 50 3.19 30.93 -29.65
CA SER A 50 3.45 30.78 -28.23
C SER A 50 3.48 32.17 -27.59
N SER A 51 2.50 32.48 -26.75
CA SER A 51 2.53 33.65 -25.89
C SER A 51 3.61 33.46 -24.82
N THR A 52 4.65 34.29 -24.91
CA THR A 52 5.61 34.52 -23.82
C THR A 52 4.96 35.41 -22.77
N ASP A 53 4.26 34.80 -21.81
CA ASP A 53 3.92 35.46 -20.55
C ASP A 53 4.86 34.95 -19.46
N SER A 54 5.89 35.73 -19.21
CA SER A 54 6.86 35.56 -18.15
C SER A 54 6.19 35.79 -16.79
N TYR A 55 5.75 34.72 -16.13
CA TYR A 55 5.64 34.72 -14.67
C TYR A 55 7.00 34.31 -14.09
N SER A 56 7.61 35.26 -13.40
CA SER A 56 8.87 35.15 -12.67
C SER A 56 8.91 33.90 -11.80
N SER A 57 9.52 32.84 -12.32
CA SER A 57 9.81 31.62 -11.57
C SER A 57 11.08 31.81 -10.76
N ALA A 58 11.00 32.64 -9.72
CA ALA A 58 11.98 32.67 -8.64
C ALA A 58 11.59 31.61 -7.61
N ALA A 59 11.77 30.35 -7.97
CA ALA A 59 11.88 29.24 -7.04
C ALA A 59 12.74 28.17 -7.72
N SER A 60 14.00 28.54 -8.02
CA SER A 60 15.02 27.55 -8.28
C SER A 60 15.10 26.65 -7.06
N TYR A 61 14.89 25.35 -7.27
CA TYR A 61 15.23 24.29 -6.34
C TYR A 61 16.73 24.36 -6.06
N THR A 62 17.12 25.23 -5.13
CA THR A 62 18.42 25.12 -4.50
C THR A 62 18.31 23.93 -3.56
N ASP A 63 18.87 22.81 -4.02
CA ASP A 63 19.54 21.87 -3.15
C ASP A 63 20.50 22.67 -2.28
N SER A 64 19.97 23.14 -1.15
CA SER A 64 20.69 24.03 -0.25
C SER A 64 21.75 23.20 0.43
N SER A 65 22.98 23.72 0.42
CA SER A 65 24.22 23.17 0.98
C SER A 65 24.21 22.86 2.48
N ASP A 66 23.05 22.64 3.09
CA ASP A 66 22.84 22.25 4.49
C ASP A 66 22.78 20.71 4.68
N ASP A 67 23.03 19.95 3.61
CA ASP A 67 22.61 18.53 3.52
C ASP A 67 23.61 17.51 4.09
N GLU A 68 24.81 17.94 4.50
CA GLU A 68 25.88 17.05 4.98
C GLU A 68 25.83 16.76 6.50
N THR A 69 25.07 17.53 7.29
CA THR A 69 24.99 17.34 8.75
C THR A 69 23.76 16.56 9.14
N SER A 70 23.96 15.53 9.98
CA SER A 70 22.88 14.66 10.46
C SER A 70 21.82 15.48 11.20
N PRO A 71 20.50 15.23 10.98
CA PRO A 71 19.44 15.88 11.75
C PRO A 71 19.58 15.76 13.27
N ARG A 72 20.30 14.73 13.75
CA ARG A 72 20.59 14.51 15.17
C ARG A 72 21.49 15.58 15.79
N GLU A 73 22.29 16.24 14.99
CA GLU A 73 23.22 17.29 15.43
C GLU A 73 22.57 18.68 15.38
N LYS A 74 21.38 18.78 14.77
CA LYS A 74 20.63 20.03 14.59
C LYS A 74 19.61 20.20 15.70
N THR A 75 19.81 21.17 16.58
CA THR A 75 18.77 21.62 17.51
C THR A 75 17.71 22.41 16.75
N GLN A 76 16.50 21.87 16.65
CA GLN A 76 15.35 22.49 16.00
C GLN A 76 14.23 22.70 17.02
N LEU A 77 13.48 23.79 16.86
CA LEU A 77 12.29 24.10 17.65
C LEU A 77 11.13 24.36 16.67
N ASN A 78 9.93 23.93 17.04
CA ASN A 78 8.71 24.34 16.33
C ASN A 78 8.27 25.75 16.75
N SER A 79 7.21 26.29 16.13
CA SER A 79 6.67 27.63 16.47
C SER A 79 6.27 27.78 17.95
N LYS A 80 6.00 26.68 18.66
CA LYS A 80 5.65 26.65 20.08
C LYS A 80 6.87 26.55 21.01
N GLY A 81 8.08 26.50 20.47
CA GLY A 81 9.33 26.41 21.23
C GLY A 81 9.64 25.02 21.81
N THR A 82 8.99 23.96 21.33
CA THR A 82 9.28 22.58 21.77
C THR A 82 10.27 21.91 20.81
N GLY A 83 11.22 21.14 21.34
CA GLY A 83 12.26 20.43 20.57
C GLY A 83 12.23 18.90 20.73
N ASP A 84 11.11 18.32 21.17
CA ASP A 84 10.94 16.86 21.33
C ASP A 84 10.60 16.18 19.99
N PHE A 85 11.48 16.35 18.99
CA PHE A 85 11.41 15.73 17.68
C PHE A 85 12.79 15.72 17.01
N CYS A 86 12.97 14.90 15.99
CA CYS A 86 14.16 14.93 15.13
C CYS A 86 13.75 14.64 13.68
N VAL A 87 13.76 15.68 12.85
CA VAL A 87 13.36 15.64 11.44
C VAL A 87 14.37 16.39 10.58
N LYS A 88 14.37 16.14 9.27
CA LYS A 88 15.35 16.73 8.35
C LYS A 88 15.39 18.27 8.40
N ASN A 89 14.23 18.92 8.31
CA ASN A 89 14.11 20.38 8.36
C ASN A 89 12.69 20.84 8.74
N ILE A 90 12.53 21.39 9.94
CA ILE A 90 11.23 21.88 10.45
C ILE A 90 10.62 22.99 9.58
N LYS A 91 11.43 23.75 8.83
CA LYS A 91 10.95 24.84 7.96
C LYS A 91 10.10 24.36 6.78
N GLN A 92 10.10 23.06 6.48
CA GLN A 92 9.26 22.46 5.43
C GLN A 92 7.83 22.16 5.90
N ALA A 93 7.47 22.48 7.15
CA ALA A 93 6.17 22.16 7.73
C ALA A 93 4.97 22.71 6.94
N GLU A 94 5.06 23.92 6.37
CA GLU A 94 3.97 24.50 5.57
C GLU A 94 3.75 23.74 4.26
N PHE A 95 4.82 23.24 3.64
CA PHE A 95 4.71 22.39 2.45
C PHE A 95 4.08 21.04 2.81
N GLY A 96 4.55 20.40 3.89
CA GLY A 96 3.95 19.16 4.37
C GLY A 96 2.49 19.30 4.79
N ARG A 97 2.09 20.44 5.34
CA ARG A 97 0.69 20.73 5.69
C ARG A 97 -0.21 20.68 4.45
N ARG A 98 0.23 21.26 3.33
CA ARG A 98 -0.52 21.23 2.06
C ARG A 98 -0.65 19.81 1.50
N GLU A 99 0.38 18.98 1.61
CA GLU A 99 0.31 17.55 1.23
C GLU A 99 -0.69 16.78 2.11
N ILE A 100 -0.70 17.04 3.42
CA ILE A 100 -1.66 16.44 4.35
C ILE A 100 -3.09 16.85 3.98
N GLU A 101 -3.33 18.14 3.70
CA GLU A 101 -4.65 18.64 3.30
C GLU A 101 -5.19 17.98 2.02
N ILE A 102 -4.32 17.68 1.06
CA ILE A 102 -4.69 16.91 -0.14
C ILE A 102 -5.09 15.48 0.25
N ALA A 103 -4.30 14.84 1.13
CA ALA A 103 -4.60 13.49 1.58
C ALA A 103 -5.94 13.43 2.35
N GLU A 104 -6.25 14.42 3.18
CA GLU A 104 -7.51 14.48 3.95
C GLU A 104 -8.76 14.44 3.07
N GLN A 105 -8.71 15.00 1.86
CA GLN A 105 -9.84 15.02 0.93
C GLN A 105 -10.24 13.61 0.47
N ASP A 106 -9.27 12.70 0.34
CA ASP A 106 -9.48 11.32 -0.12
C ASP A 106 -9.52 10.30 1.05
N MET A 107 -9.38 10.78 2.30
CA MET A 107 -9.46 9.98 3.53
C MET A 107 -10.73 10.29 4.36
N SER A 108 -11.87 10.40 3.67
CA SER A 108 -13.16 10.83 4.23
C SER A 108 -13.63 10.01 5.44
N ALA A 109 -13.26 8.74 5.53
CA ALA A 109 -13.58 7.86 6.66
C ALA A 109 -12.89 8.32 7.95
N LEU A 110 -11.59 8.63 7.91
CA LEU A 110 -10.84 9.16 9.05
C LEU A 110 -11.38 10.54 9.46
N ILE A 111 -11.68 11.40 8.49
CA ILE A 111 -12.30 12.71 8.76
C ILE A 111 -13.67 12.54 9.44
N SER A 112 -14.45 11.56 9.02
CA SER A 112 -15.71 11.21 9.68
C SER A 112 -15.51 10.72 11.11
N LEU A 113 -14.47 9.93 11.38
CA LEU A 113 -14.09 9.56 12.75
C LEU A 113 -13.69 10.77 13.59
N ARG A 114 -12.90 11.71 13.05
CA ARG A 114 -12.53 12.96 13.74
C ARG A 114 -13.75 13.81 14.09
N LYS A 115 -14.69 13.97 13.16
CA LYS A 115 -15.94 14.72 13.39
C LYS A 115 -16.77 14.08 14.50
N ARG A 116 -16.88 12.75 14.52
CA ARG A 116 -17.57 12.01 15.58
C ARG A 116 -16.85 12.16 16.93
N ALA A 117 -15.52 12.20 16.94
CA ALA A 117 -14.69 12.34 18.14
C ALA A 117 -14.83 13.69 18.88
N GLN A 118 -15.49 14.69 18.27
CA GLN A 118 -15.75 15.97 18.94
C GLN A 118 -16.66 15.82 20.17
N GLY A 119 -17.52 14.79 20.21
CA GLY A 119 -18.37 14.48 21.36
C GLY A 119 -17.72 13.57 22.40
N GLU A 120 -16.87 12.63 21.97
CA GLU A 120 -16.23 11.63 22.83
C GLU A 120 -14.81 11.31 22.36
N LYS A 121 -13.88 11.16 23.32
CA LYS A 121 -12.47 10.87 23.07
C LYS A 121 -12.13 9.42 23.44
N PRO A 122 -12.38 8.44 22.54
CA PRO A 122 -12.25 7.01 22.87
C PRO A 122 -10.81 6.57 23.14
N LEU A 123 -9.81 7.39 22.80
CA LEU A 123 -8.40 7.12 23.07
C LEU A 123 -7.84 8.05 24.15
N ALA A 124 -8.70 8.70 24.94
CA ALA A 124 -8.26 9.53 26.06
C ALA A 124 -7.34 8.74 27.01
N GLY A 125 -6.10 9.23 27.17
CA GLY A 125 -5.08 8.59 28.00
C GLY A 125 -4.26 7.50 27.29
N ALA A 126 -4.59 7.15 26.04
CA ALA A 126 -3.75 6.29 25.23
C ALA A 126 -2.43 6.99 24.92
N LYS A 127 -1.32 6.28 25.11
CA LYS A 127 0.05 6.69 24.83
C LYS A 127 0.59 5.73 23.77
N ILE A 128 0.41 6.12 22.52
CA ILE A 128 0.67 5.29 21.34
C ILE A 128 2.08 5.60 20.85
N VAL A 129 2.89 4.55 20.67
CA VAL A 129 4.09 4.64 19.84
C VAL A 129 3.78 3.97 18.51
N GLY A 130 3.96 4.72 17.43
CA GLY A 130 3.78 4.24 16.06
C GLY A 130 5.13 4.03 15.37
N CYS A 131 5.28 2.92 14.67
CA CYS A 131 6.38 2.67 13.74
C CYS A 131 5.79 2.23 12.41
N THR A 132 5.68 3.18 11.47
CA THR A 132 5.11 2.98 10.13
C THR A 132 5.79 3.90 9.15
N HIS A 133 5.54 3.75 7.85
CA HIS A 133 5.95 4.75 6.87
C HIS A 133 5.41 6.15 7.24
N ILE A 134 6.23 7.19 7.16
CA ILE A 134 5.82 8.57 7.44
C ILE A 134 5.50 9.28 6.14
N THR A 135 4.22 9.26 5.79
CA THR A 135 3.66 9.90 4.59
C THR A 135 2.48 10.79 4.95
N ALA A 136 1.99 11.60 4.01
CA ALA A 136 0.81 12.43 4.20
C ALA A 136 -0.39 11.62 4.72
N GLN A 137 -0.59 10.39 4.25
CA GLN A 137 -1.67 9.50 4.69
C GLN A 137 -1.50 9.05 6.15
N THR A 138 -0.28 8.70 6.56
CA THR A 138 0.04 8.39 7.95
C THR A 138 -0.14 9.62 8.84
N ALA A 139 0.19 10.82 8.36
CA ALA A 139 -0.07 12.03 9.12
C ALA A 139 -1.56 12.24 9.38
N VAL A 140 -2.44 11.95 8.40
CA VAL A 140 -3.90 11.96 8.61
C VAL A 140 -4.31 10.94 9.68
N LEU A 141 -3.73 9.75 9.70
CA LEU A 141 -3.95 8.77 10.77
C LEU A 141 -3.52 9.32 12.14
N ILE A 142 -2.29 9.81 12.27
CA ILE A 142 -1.73 10.33 13.53
C ILE A 142 -2.59 11.45 14.09
N GLU A 143 -2.94 12.43 13.26
CA GLU A 143 -3.81 13.54 13.66
C GLU A 143 -5.22 13.07 14.03
N THR A 144 -5.71 11.98 13.40
CA THR A 144 -6.97 11.34 13.81
C THR A 144 -6.86 10.71 15.18
N LEU A 145 -5.77 9.99 15.48
CA LEU A 145 -5.53 9.41 16.81
C LEU A 145 -5.42 10.49 17.90
N VAL A 146 -4.75 11.60 17.60
CA VAL A 146 -4.68 12.77 18.49
C VAL A 146 -6.06 13.37 18.71
N ALA A 147 -6.86 13.56 17.65
CA ALA A 147 -8.23 14.06 17.75
C ALA A 147 -9.13 13.13 18.59
N LEU A 148 -8.90 11.82 18.53
CA LEU A 148 -9.57 10.79 19.34
C LEU A 148 -9.10 10.78 20.81
N GLY A 149 -8.09 11.57 21.17
CA GLY A 149 -7.61 11.77 22.54
C GLY A 149 -6.28 11.11 22.89
N ALA A 150 -5.61 10.46 21.93
CA ALA A 150 -4.32 9.81 22.16
C ALA A 150 -3.16 10.83 22.21
N GLN A 151 -2.11 10.47 22.94
CA GLN A 151 -0.78 11.05 22.80
C GLN A 151 0.05 10.14 21.90
N CYS A 152 0.67 10.69 20.87
CA CYS A 152 1.40 9.93 19.87
C CYS A 152 2.89 10.32 19.85
N ARG A 153 3.76 9.31 19.76
CA ARG A 153 5.16 9.45 19.35
C ARG A 153 5.39 8.55 18.15
N TRP A 154 6.13 9.01 17.13
CA TRP A 154 6.20 8.31 15.85
C TRP A 154 7.60 8.22 15.28
N THR A 155 7.87 7.10 14.62
CA THR A 155 9.10 6.83 13.88
C THR A 155 8.81 6.07 12.58
N ALA A 156 9.76 6.07 11.65
CA ALA A 156 9.62 5.36 10.39
C ALA A 156 9.86 3.85 10.58
N CYS A 157 9.16 3.00 9.82
CA CYS A 157 9.50 1.56 9.71
C CYS A 157 10.48 1.27 8.56
N ASN A 158 10.86 2.28 7.78
CA ASN A 158 11.83 2.16 6.70
C ASN A 158 12.59 3.46 6.44
N ILE A 159 13.92 3.35 6.35
CA ILE A 159 14.88 4.45 6.21
C ILE A 159 14.66 5.36 4.98
N TYR A 160 13.92 4.93 3.96
CA TYR A 160 13.66 5.72 2.75
C TYR A 160 12.22 6.20 2.61
N SER A 161 11.34 5.77 3.52
CA SER A 161 9.89 5.97 3.37
C SER A 161 9.37 7.30 3.91
N THR A 162 10.19 8.04 4.66
CA THR A 162 9.81 9.32 5.25
C THR A 162 9.68 10.41 4.18
N GLN A 163 8.53 11.08 4.15
CA GLN A 163 8.35 12.39 3.52
C GLN A 163 8.77 13.47 4.52
N ASN A 164 9.91 14.11 4.28
CA ASN A 164 10.56 15.01 5.24
C ASN A 164 9.68 16.20 5.62
N GLU A 165 9.01 16.76 4.63
CA GLU A 165 8.04 17.84 4.75
C GLU A 165 6.85 17.45 5.63
N VAL A 166 6.36 16.21 5.51
CA VAL A 166 5.24 15.70 6.33
C VAL A 166 5.69 15.47 7.77
N ALA A 167 6.89 14.89 7.97
CA ALA A 167 7.47 14.76 9.30
C ALA A 167 7.64 16.12 10.00
N ALA A 168 8.05 17.15 9.24
CA ALA A 168 8.10 18.52 9.72
C ALA A 168 6.70 19.05 10.08
N ALA A 169 5.68 18.83 9.25
CA ALA A 169 4.32 19.29 9.51
C ALA A 169 3.69 18.66 10.77
N LEU A 170 3.99 17.40 11.06
CA LEU A 170 3.58 16.72 12.29
C LEU A 170 4.33 17.26 13.52
N SER A 171 5.62 17.48 13.39
CA SER A 171 6.45 18.04 14.46
C SER A 171 6.04 19.47 14.82
N GLU A 172 5.65 20.25 13.81
CA GLU A 172 5.21 21.64 13.96
C GLU A 172 3.94 21.77 14.80
N ILE A 173 2.99 20.83 14.64
CA ILE A 173 1.76 20.83 15.46
C ILE A 173 1.99 20.29 16.88
N GLY A 174 3.14 19.67 17.15
CA GLY A 174 3.56 19.18 18.46
C GLY A 174 3.53 17.66 18.62
N VAL A 175 3.47 16.88 17.54
CA VAL A 175 3.66 15.42 17.60
C VAL A 175 5.16 15.13 17.64
N ALA A 176 5.59 14.26 18.56
CA ALA A 176 6.99 13.88 18.64
C ALA A 176 7.35 12.88 17.53
N VAL A 177 7.99 13.36 16.46
CA VAL A 177 8.41 12.55 15.31
C VAL A 177 9.93 12.44 15.27
N PHE A 178 10.44 11.21 15.19
CA PHE A 178 11.86 10.91 15.04
C PHE A 178 12.04 10.11 13.76
N ALA A 179 12.27 10.81 12.65
CA ALA A 179 12.47 10.21 11.34
C ALA A 179 12.91 11.22 10.28
N TRP A 180 13.66 10.77 9.29
CA TRP A 180 13.94 11.49 8.05
C TRP A 180 14.24 10.53 6.90
N LYS A 181 14.17 11.02 5.68
CA LYS A 181 14.54 10.23 4.50
C LYS A 181 16.05 10.05 4.43
N GLY A 182 16.50 8.80 4.24
CA GLY A 182 17.91 8.45 4.15
C GLY A 182 18.58 8.23 5.50
N GLU A 183 17.86 7.73 6.50
CA GLU A 183 18.44 7.28 7.78
C GLU A 183 19.54 6.22 7.56
N SER A 184 20.59 6.27 8.38
CA SER A 184 21.48 5.12 8.55
C SER A 184 20.79 4.04 9.40
N GLU A 185 21.31 2.80 9.40
CA GLU A 185 20.76 1.75 10.27
C GLU A 185 20.85 2.12 11.76
N ASP A 186 21.91 2.82 12.16
CA ASP A 186 22.06 3.29 13.54
C ASP A 186 21.04 4.37 13.89
N ASP A 187 20.75 5.27 12.94
CA ASP A 187 19.74 6.31 13.12
C ASP A 187 18.33 5.72 13.24
N PHE A 188 18.00 4.72 12.42
CA PHE A 188 16.73 4.01 12.47
C PHE A 188 16.42 3.46 13.86
N TRP A 189 17.36 2.71 14.44
CA TRP A 189 17.19 2.15 15.79
C TRP A 189 17.20 3.22 16.88
N TRP A 190 17.97 4.29 16.69
CA TRP A 190 17.98 5.44 17.60
C TRP A 190 16.63 6.16 17.62
N CYS A 191 16.00 6.33 16.45
CA CYS A 191 14.67 6.93 16.33
C CYS A 191 13.61 6.12 17.07
N ILE A 192 13.59 4.79 16.90
CA ILE A 192 12.70 3.89 17.65
C ILE A 192 12.92 4.05 19.16
N ASP A 193 14.17 4.09 19.61
CA ASP A 193 14.52 4.23 21.02
C ASP A 193 13.99 5.53 21.63
N LYS A 194 14.11 6.66 20.90
CA LYS A 194 13.60 7.97 21.33
C LYS A 194 12.08 8.06 21.42
N CYS A 195 11.36 7.28 20.64
CA CYS A 195 9.91 7.19 20.75
C CYS A 195 9.48 6.40 21.99
N VAL A 196 10.25 5.38 22.40
CA VAL A 196 9.87 4.49 23.51
C VAL A 196 10.36 5.01 24.86
N ASN A 197 11.59 5.54 24.91
CA ASN A 197 12.30 5.88 26.14
C ASN A 197 12.32 7.39 26.38
N MET A 198 11.25 7.91 26.96
CA MET A 198 11.12 9.32 27.34
C MET A 198 10.82 9.44 28.83
N GLU A 199 11.54 10.32 29.53
CA GLU A 199 11.34 10.52 30.97
C GLU A 199 9.93 11.03 31.26
N GLY A 200 9.25 10.42 32.24
CA GLY A 200 7.86 10.76 32.58
C GLY A 200 6.80 10.30 31.57
N TRP A 201 7.20 9.67 30.46
CA TRP A 201 6.28 9.18 29.43
C TRP A 201 6.53 7.70 29.11
N GLN A 202 5.54 6.84 29.40
CA GLN A 202 5.61 5.41 29.06
C GLN A 202 4.49 5.06 28.09
N PRO A 203 4.80 4.34 26.99
CA PRO A 203 3.78 3.88 26.07
C PRO A 203 2.87 2.85 26.73
N ASN A 204 1.61 2.83 26.32
CA ASN A 204 0.64 1.81 26.70
C ASN A 204 -0.01 1.14 25.49
N MET A 205 0.29 1.58 24.27
CA MET A 205 -0.20 0.99 23.01
C MET A 205 0.92 1.05 21.97
N ILE A 206 0.94 0.05 21.08
CA ILE A 206 1.86 -0.02 19.94
C ILE A 206 1.05 -0.11 18.65
N LEU A 207 1.42 0.69 17.65
CA LEU A 207 1.00 0.53 16.26
C LEU A 207 2.26 0.26 15.43
N ASP A 208 2.31 -0.87 14.76
CA ASP A 208 3.54 -1.39 14.14
C ASP A 208 3.27 -1.86 12.69
N ASP A 209 4.30 -1.73 11.87
CA ASP A 209 4.36 -2.16 10.48
C ASP A 209 5.75 -2.76 10.27
N GLY A 210 5.81 -4.09 10.27
CA GLY A 210 7.03 -4.90 10.12
C GLY A 210 7.48 -5.58 11.42
N GLY A 211 6.97 -5.12 12.57
CA GLY A 211 7.21 -5.71 13.89
C GLY A 211 8.51 -5.27 14.56
N ASP A 212 9.19 -4.24 14.05
CA ASP A 212 10.50 -3.80 14.56
C ASP A 212 10.38 -3.05 15.88
N LEU A 213 9.37 -2.19 16.03
CA LEU A 213 9.08 -1.51 17.28
C LEU A 213 8.69 -2.51 18.37
N THR A 214 7.79 -3.44 18.07
CA THR A 214 7.40 -4.51 18.98
C THR A 214 8.61 -5.32 19.43
N HIS A 215 9.48 -5.68 18.49
CA HIS A 215 10.69 -6.44 18.79
C HIS A 215 11.68 -5.65 19.65
N TRP A 216 11.86 -4.36 19.38
CA TRP A 216 12.73 -3.48 20.15
C TRP A 216 12.25 -3.33 21.60
N VAL A 217 10.96 -3.01 21.78
CA VAL A 217 10.35 -2.87 23.12
C VAL A 217 10.42 -4.19 23.88
N TYR A 218 10.13 -5.31 23.22
CA TYR A 218 10.22 -6.65 23.81
C TYR A 218 11.64 -6.98 24.31
N LYS A 219 12.68 -6.68 23.50
CA LYS A 219 14.07 -7.01 23.84
C LYS A 219 14.72 -6.04 24.81
N LYS A 220 14.60 -4.73 24.59
CA LYS A 220 15.30 -3.70 25.39
C LYS A 220 14.51 -3.21 26.60
N TYR A 221 13.18 -3.18 26.50
CA TYR A 221 12.31 -2.59 27.53
C TYR A 221 11.25 -3.57 28.04
N PRO A 222 11.63 -4.74 28.59
CA PRO A 222 10.68 -5.78 29.00
C PRO A 222 9.67 -5.30 30.05
N ASN A 223 10.06 -4.35 30.91
CA ASN A 223 9.17 -3.76 31.91
C ASN A 223 8.12 -2.84 31.27
N VAL A 224 8.46 -2.15 30.19
CA VAL A 224 7.51 -1.34 29.41
C VAL A 224 6.61 -2.26 28.61
N PHE A 225 7.16 -3.30 27.98
CA PHE A 225 6.40 -4.28 27.21
C PHE A 225 5.24 -4.90 28.01
N LYS A 226 5.48 -5.24 29.30
CA LYS A 226 4.44 -5.78 30.20
C LYS A 226 3.32 -4.79 30.53
N LYS A 227 3.54 -3.48 30.35
CA LYS A 227 2.54 -2.42 30.61
C LYS A 227 1.77 -2.02 29.35
N ILE A 228 2.19 -2.49 28.17
CA ILE A 228 1.43 -2.30 26.93
C ILE A 228 0.09 -3.03 27.07
N ARG A 229 -0.98 -2.35 26.70
CA ARG A 229 -2.35 -2.88 26.70
C ARG A 229 -2.67 -3.63 25.42
N GLY A 230 -2.06 -3.23 24.30
CA GLY A 230 -2.28 -3.89 23.02
C GLY A 230 -1.31 -3.46 21.93
N ILE A 231 -1.13 -4.34 20.95
CA ILE A 231 -0.32 -4.15 19.75
C ILE A 231 -1.24 -4.23 18.54
N VAL A 232 -1.17 -3.27 17.62
CA VAL A 232 -1.84 -3.33 16.32
C VAL A 232 -0.77 -3.48 15.26
N GLU A 233 -0.80 -4.58 14.51
CA GLU A 233 0.19 -4.89 13.47
C GLU A 233 -0.44 -4.98 12.08
N GLU A 234 0.14 -4.22 11.15
CA GLU A 234 -0.35 -4.04 9.78
C GLU A 234 0.18 -5.08 8.80
N SER A 235 1.41 -5.58 9.01
CA SER A 235 2.16 -6.27 7.98
C SER A 235 2.16 -7.79 8.15
N VAL A 236 2.29 -8.53 7.04
CA VAL A 236 2.44 -10.00 7.08
C VAL A 236 3.66 -10.40 7.91
N THR A 237 4.77 -9.66 7.75
CA THR A 237 6.05 -9.94 8.40
C THR A 237 5.96 -9.79 9.91
N GLY A 238 5.41 -8.66 10.37
CA GLY A 238 5.22 -8.41 11.79
C GLY A 238 4.20 -9.35 12.43
N VAL A 239 3.10 -9.65 11.74
CA VAL A 239 2.11 -10.65 12.21
C VAL A 239 2.76 -12.02 12.39
N HIS A 240 3.63 -12.43 11.47
CA HIS A 240 4.36 -13.69 11.60
C HIS A 240 5.27 -13.70 12.84
N ARG A 241 5.98 -12.60 13.12
CA ARG A 241 6.81 -12.45 14.34
C ARG A 241 5.93 -12.52 15.61
N LEU A 242 4.75 -11.92 15.60
CA LEU A 242 3.79 -12.00 16.70
C LEU A 242 3.30 -13.44 16.93
N TYR A 243 2.97 -14.19 15.88
CA TYR A 243 2.62 -15.60 16.02
C TYR A 243 3.77 -16.45 16.55
N GLN A 244 5.02 -16.15 16.19
CA GLN A 244 6.19 -16.82 16.77
C GLN A 244 6.31 -16.55 18.27
N LEU A 245 6.08 -15.30 18.69
CA LEU A 245 6.07 -14.94 20.12
C LEU A 245 4.92 -15.60 20.88
N SER A 246 3.71 -15.63 20.32
CA SER A 246 2.56 -16.31 20.90
C SER A 246 2.81 -17.81 21.06
N LYS A 247 3.26 -18.51 20.00
CA LYS A 247 3.60 -19.94 20.05
C LYS A 247 4.71 -20.27 21.04
N ALA A 248 5.65 -19.35 21.25
CA ALA A 248 6.71 -19.51 22.24
C ALA A 248 6.28 -19.17 23.68
N GLY A 249 5.03 -18.74 23.90
CA GLY A 249 4.54 -18.29 25.22
C GLY A 249 5.22 -17.02 25.71
N LYS A 250 5.77 -16.20 24.79
CA LYS A 250 6.55 -15.00 25.09
C LYS A 250 5.78 -13.70 24.83
N LEU A 251 4.65 -13.78 24.14
CA LEU A 251 3.76 -12.65 23.95
C LEU A 251 3.01 -12.38 25.27
N CYS A 252 3.26 -11.22 25.88
CA CYS A 252 2.68 -10.86 27.18
C CYS A 252 1.43 -9.98 27.08
N VAL A 253 1.06 -9.56 25.86
CA VAL A 253 0.04 -8.55 25.57
C VAL A 253 -0.79 -8.99 24.36
N PRO A 254 -2.08 -8.64 24.28
CA PRO A 254 -2.89 -8.98 23.12
C PRO A 254 -2.40 -8.21 21.89
N ALA A 255 -2.44 -8.86 20.73
CA ALA A 255 -2.14 -8.23 19.45
C ALA A 255 -3.30 -8.38 18.46
N MET A 256 -3.62 -7.32 17.73
CA MET A 256 -4.59 -7.32 16.63
C MET A 256 -3.85 -7.40 15.31
N ASN A 257 -4.13 -8.45 14.55
CA ASN A 257 -3.69 -8.65 13.18
C ASN A 257 -4.62 -7.88 12.25
N VAL A 258 -4.17 -6.68 11.86
CA VAL A 258 -4.87 -5.84 10.87
C VAL A 258 -4.56 -6.29 9.45
N ASN A 259 -3.39 -6.90 9.20
CA ASN A 259 -3.03 -7.43 7.89
C ASN A 259 -4.13 -8.35 7.32
N ASP A 260 -4.72 -9.20 8.17
CA ASP A 260 -5.69 -10.20 7.78
C ASP A 260 -7.15 -9.71 7.78
N SER A 261 -7.39 -8.40 7.99
CA SER A 261 -8.69 -7.83 7.70
C SER A 261 -8.98 -7.93 6.19
N VAL A 262 -10.24 -8.14 5.83
CA VAL A 262 -10.63 -8.25 4.43
C VAL A 262 -10.39 -6.94 3.72
N THR A 263 -10.71 -5.82 4.37
CA THR A 263 -10.48 -4.48 3.82
C THR A 263 -9.00 -4.22 3.58
N LYS A 264 -8.09 -4.64 4.46
CA LYS A 264 -6.65 -4.51 4.24
C LYS A 264 -6.17 -5.44 3.12
N GLN A 265 -6.41 -6.75 3.23
CA GLN A 265 -5.92 -7.71 2.23
C GLN A 265 -6.43 -7.42 0.81
N LYS A 266 -7.69 -6.97 0.67
CA LYS A 266 -8.32 -6.76 -0.63
C LYS A 266 -8.08 -5.39 -1.22
N PHE A 267 -7.81 -4.38 -0.42
CA PHE A 267 -7.56 -3.05 -0.95
C PHE A 267 -6.07 -2.74 -1.00
N ASP A 268 -5.35 -2.95 0.09
CA ASP A 268 -3.92 -2.70 0.14
C ASP A 268 -3.14 -3.68 -0.75
N ASN A 269 -3.18 -4.96 -0.40
CA ASN A 269 -2.33 -5.94 -1.09
C ASN A 269 -2.77 -6.15 -2.55
N LEU A 270 -4.05 -5.98 -2.90
CA LEU A 270 -4.55 -6.20 -4.26
C LEU A 270 -4.66 -4.91 -5.08
N TYR A 271 -5.46 -3.93 -4.64
CA TYR A 271 -5.72 -2.72 -5.44
C TYR A 271 -4.56 -1.72 -5.42
N CYS A 272 -3.89 -1.50 -4.29
CA CYS A 272 -2.70 -0.64 -4.26
C CYS A 272 -1.60 -1.20 -5.17
N CYS A 273 -1.35 -2.51 -5.14
CA CYS A 273 -0.37 -3.15 -6.03
C CYS A 273 -0.79 -3.16 -7.50
N ARG A 274 -2.10 -3.17 -7.79
CA ARG A 274 -2.65 -3.04 -9.15
C ARG A 274 -2.35 -1.66 -9.74
N GLU A 275 -2.40 -0.60 -8.94
CA GLU A 275 -2.12 0.76 -9.43
C GLU A 275 -0.62 1.09 -9.43
N SER A 276 0.05 0.85 -8.30
CA SER A 276 1.43 1.26 -8.07
C SER A 276 2.47 0.51 -8.91
N ILE A 277 2.19 -0.72 -9.37
CA ILE A 277 3.11 -1.43 -10.27
C ILE A 277 3.31 -0.67 -11.59
N LEU A 278 2.23 -0.12 -12.15
CA LEU A 278 2.28 0.61 -13.42
C LEU A 278 3.02 1.92 -13.23
N ASP A 279 2.70 2.66 -12.16
CA ASP A 279 3.34 3.92 -11.84
C ASP A 279 4.84 3.74 -11.55
N GLY A 280 5.21 2.79 -10.70
CA GLY A 280 6.61 2.51 -10.36
C GLY A 280 7.47 2.15 -11.57
N LEU A 281 6.95 1.31 -12.47
CA LEU A 281 7.65 0.96 -13.71
C LEU A 281 7.71 2.13 -14.69
N LYS A 282 6.64 2.92 -14.81
CA LYS A 282 6.63 4.10 -15.67
C LYS A 282 7.64 5.15 -15.21
N ARG A 283 7.63 5.53 -13.94
CA ARG A 283 8.55 6.53 -13.39
C ARG A 283 10.02 6.14 -13.51
N THR A 284 10.32 4.84 -13.36
CA THR A 284 11.71 4.36 -13.35
C THR A 284 12.25 4.07 -14.74
N THR A 285 11.43 3.52 -15.64
CA THR A 285 11.92 2.93 -16.90
C THR A 285 11.30 3.51 -18.16
N ASP A 286 10.22 4.29 -18.05
CA ASP A 286 9.49 4.88 -19.18
C ASP A 286 8.98 3.86 -20.24
N VAL A 287 9.03 2.55 -19.95
CA VAL A 287 8.79 1.51 -20.95
C VAL A 287 7.33 1.40 -21.39
N MET A 288 7.12 1.03 -22.66
CA MET A 288 5.80 0.59 -23.15
C MET A 288 5.44 -0.77 -22.55
N PHE A 289 4.19 -0.99 -22.12
CA PHE A 289 3.76 -2.29 -21.57
C PHE A 289 3.20 -3.25 -22.63
N GLY A 290 2.40 -2.72 -23.55
CA GLY A 290 1.70 -3.52 -24.57
C GLY A 290 2.65 -4.42 -25.37
N GLY A 291 2.31 -5.70 -25.48
CA GLY A 291 3.09 -6.70 -26.21
C GLY A 291 4.34 -7.23 -25.49
N LYS A 292 4.74 -6.65 -24.34
CA LYS A 292 5.87 -7.18 -23.56
C LYS A 292 5.49 -8.45 -22.82
N GLN A 293 6.48 -9.33 -22.66
CA GLN A 293 6.34 -10.55 -21.87
C GLN A 293 6.73 -10.25 -20.43
N VAL A 294 5.87 -10.59 -19.48
CA VAL A 294 6.10 -10.34 -18.05
C VAL A 294 5.92 -11.63 -17.28
N VAL A 295 6.85 -11.93 -16.38
CA VAL A 295 6.74 -13.05 -15.45
C VAL A 295 6.45 -12.49 -14.06
N VAL A 296 5.32 -12.87 -13.49
CA VAL A 296 4.95 -12.56 -12.11
C VAL A 296 5.18 -13.82 -11.27
N CYS A 297 6.04 -13.72 -10.26
CA CYS A 297 6.36 -14.80 -9.35
C CYS A 297 5.51 -14.69 -8.08
N GLY A 298 4.53 -15.58 -7.93
CA GLY A 298 3.51 -15.56 -6.88
C GLY A 298 2.15 -15.04 -7.38
N TYR A 299 1.07 -15.70 -6.97
CA TYR A 299 -0.31 -15.35 -7.32
C TYR A 299 -1.21 -15.23 -6.08
N GLY A 300 -0.63 -14.69 -5.01
CA GLY A 300 -1.36 -14.13 -3.87
C GLY A 300 -2.16 -12.87 -4.24
N GLU A 301 -2.56 -12.07 -3.26
CA GLU A 301 -3.31 -10.84 -3.54
C GLU A 301 -2.47 -9.80 -4.30
N VAL A 302 -1.18 -9.64 -3.93
CA VAL A 302 -0.22 -8.78 -4.66
C VAL A 302 -0.04 -9.26 -6.11
N GLY A 303 0.24 -10.54 -6.31
CA GLY A 303 0.41 -11.13 -7.64
C GLY A 303 -0.82 -11.01 -8.53
N LYS A 304 -2.03 -11.15 -7.96
CA LYS A 304 -3.29 -10.90 -8.67
C LYS A 304 -3.41 -9.44 -9.11
N GLY A 305 -3.04 -8.50 -8.24
CA GLY A 305 -3.07 -7.07 -8.52
C GLY A 305 -2.14 -6.71 -9.67
N CYS A 306 -0.88 -7.12 -9.57
CA CYS A 306 0.12 -6.91 -10.61
C CYS A 306 -0.29 -7.56 -11.94
N THR A 307 -0.73 -8.82 -11.91
CA THR A 307 -1.16 -9.53 -13.12
C THR A 307 -2.35 -8.84 -13.79
N ALA A 308 -3.35 -8.41 -13.02
CA ALA A 308 -4.52 -7.71 -13.55
C ALA A 308 -4.15 -6.39 -14.21
N ALA A 309 -3.28 -5.59 -13.59
CA ALA A 309 -2.82 -4.31 -14.12
C ALA A 309 -2.05 -4.47 -15.44
N LEU A 310 -1.09 -5.38 -15.45
CA LEU A 310 -0.20 -5.59 -16.59
C LEU A 310 -0.92 -6.18 -17.79
N LYS A 311 -1.86 -7.10 -17.53
CA LYS A 311 -2.74 -7.64 -18.56
C LYS A 311 -3.68 -6.57 -19.13
N ALA A 312 -4.22 -5.69 -18.29
CA ALA A 312 -5.06 -4.57 -18.74
C ALA A 312 -4.30 -3.61 -19.66
N MET A 313 -2.99 -3.45 -19.45
CA MET A 313 -2.11 -2.66 -20.33
C MET A 313 -1.64 -3.41 -21.59
N GLY A 314 -2.16 -4.62 -21.86
CA GLY A 314 -1.84 -5.40 -23.05
C GLY A 314 -0.54 -6.20 -22.98
N SER A 315 0.02 -6.42 -21.78
CA SER A 315 1.19 -7.27 -21.60
C SER A 315 0.80 -8.76 -21.66
N ILE A 316 1.74 -9.59 -22.12
CA ILE A 316 1.62 -11.06 -22.09
C ILE A 316 2.17 -11.53 -20.74
N VAL A 317 1.28 -11.84 -19.80
CA VAL A 317 1.67 -12.17 -18.42
C VAL A 317 1.71 -13.68 -18.21
N TYR A 318 2.85 -14.14 -17.70
CA TYR A 318 3.12 -15.48 -17.20
C TYR A 318 3.17 -15.44 -15.67
N VAL A 319 2.68 -16.50 -15.04
CA VAL A 319 2.63 -16.60 -13.57
C VAL A 319 3.35 -17.85 -13.12
N THR A 320 4.15 -17.74 -12.05
CA THR A 320 4.71 -18.90 -11.34
C THR A 320 4.10 -19.00 -9.95
N GLU A 321 3.77 -20.22 -9.53
CA GLU A 321 3.14 -20.48 -8.24
C GLU A 321 3.52 -21.85 -7.71
N ILE A 322 3.59 -21.93 -6.38
CA ILE A 322 3.79 -23.15 -5.61
C ILE A 322 2.48 -23.67 -5.01
N ASP A 323 1.54 -22.78 -4.68
CA ASP A 323 0.23 -23.18 -4.15
C ASP A 323 -0.68 -23.60 -5.30
N PRO A 324 -1.13 -24.87 -5.36
CA PRO A 324 -1.96 -25.36 -6.46
C PRO A 324 -3.31 -24.62 -6.57
N ILE A 325 -3.83 -24.06 -5.47
CA ILE A 325 -5.06 -23.27 -5.48
C ILE A 325 -4.79 -21.94 -6.17
N CYS A 326 -3.69 -21.26 -5.83
CA CYS A 326 -3.31 -20.00 -6.47
C CYS A 326 -2.93 -20.21 -7.94
N ALA A 327 -2.22 -21.29 -8.27
CA ALA A 327 -1.91 -21.66 -9.65
C ALA A 327 -3.18 -21.92 -10.48
N LEU A 328 -4.15 -22.66 -9.92
CA LEU A 328 -5.44 -22.88 -10.58
C LEU A 328 -6.20 -21.57 -10.79
N GLN A 329 -6.16 -20.66 -9.80
CA GLN A 329 -6.74 -19.32 -9.96
C GLN A 329 -6.05 -18.54 -11.08
N ALA A 330 -4.71 -18.55 -11.15
CA ALA A 330 -3.98 -17.88 -12.22
C ALA A 330 -4.38 -18.40 -13.60
N TRP A 331 -4.53 -19.71 -13.74
CA TRP A 331 -4.95 -20.34 -14.99
C TRP A 331 -6.34 -19.87 -15.44
N VAL A 332 -7.32 -19.94 -14.53
CA VAL A 332 -8.72 -19.60 -14.83
C VAL A 332 -8.92 -18.09 -15.00
N CYS A 333 -8.31 -17.27 -14.14
CA CYS A 333 -8.57 -15.83 -14.05
C CYS A 333 -7.65 -14.99 -14.94
N ALA A 334 -6.36 -15.33 -15.01
CA ALA A 334 -5.41 -14.56 -15.80
C ALA A 334 -5.30 -15.06 -17.24
N GLY A 335 -5.83 -16.24 -17.59
CA GLY A 335 -5.55 -16.89 -18.87
C GLY A 335 -4.04 -17.01 -19.09
N ALA A 336 -3.28 -17.17 -18.00
CA ALA A 336 -1.83 -17.17 -18.03
C ALA A 336 -1.35 -18.39 -18.80
N PHE A 337 -0.66 -18.15 -19.91
CA PHE A 337 -0.02 -19.23 -20.66
C PHE A 337 1.21 -19.70 -19.90
N ARG A 338 1.49 -21.00 -20.01
CA ARG A 338 2.45 -21.77 -19.20
C ARG A 338 3.88 -21.22 -19.28
N LEU A 339 4.54 -21.01 -18.13
CA LEU A 339 5.99 -21.20 -18.00
C LEU A 339 6.24 -22.14 -16.82
N VAL A 340 6.46 -23.42 -17.14
CA VAL A 340 7.05 -24.38 -16.20
C VAL A 340 8.54 -24.11 -16.23
N PHE A 341 9.05 -23.35 -15.26
CA PHE A 341 10.48 -23.38 -14.96
C PHE A 341 10.77 -24.58 -14.06
N PRO A 342 11.89 -25.30 -14.27
CA PRO A 342 12.32 -26.34 -13.35
C PRO A 342 12.63 -25.69 -12.00
N SER A 343 12.03 -26.24 -10.94
CA SER A 343 12.46 -26.15 -9.52
C SER A 343 13.30 -24.92 -9.13
N GLY A 344 12.69 -23.90 -8.52
CA GLY A 344 13.46 -22.85 -7.83
C GLY A 344 12.76 -21.52 -7.55
N LEU A 345 11.67 -21.18 -8.23
CA LEU A 345 10.94 -19.91 -8.03
C LEU A 345 9.97 -20.03 -6.84
N LEU A 346 10.50 -19.98 -5.62
CA LEU A 346 9.73 -19.94 -4.37
C LEU A 346 9.32 -18.49 -4.10
N GLY A 347 8.05 -18.20 -3.78
CA GLY A 347 7.60 -16.91 -3.20
C GLY A 347 8.12 -16.73 -1.77
N ASN A 348 9.45 -16.69 -1.65
CA ASN A 348 10.25 -16.74 -0.43
C ASN A 348 11.62 -16.11 -0.73
N LYS A 349 12.54 -16.12 0.24
CA LYS A 349 13.95 -15.78 0.01
C LYS A 349 14.50 -16.49 -1.24
N SER A 350 15.21 -15.73 -2.08
CA SER A 350 15.83 -16.19 -3.33
C SER A 350 14.82 -16.71 -4.37
N VAL A 351 13.70 -15.99 -4.57
CA VAL A 351 12.79 -16.20 -5.71
C VAL A 351 13.60 -16.11 -7.00
N VAL A 352 14.25 -14.97 -7.21
CA VAL A 352 15.08 -14.68 -8.39
C VAL A 352 16.54 -14.88 -8.02
N THR A 353 17.12 -15.97 -8.50
CA THR A 353 18.50 -16.38 -8.20
C THR A 353 19.51 -15.85 -9.22
N ARG A 354 20.81 -15.90 -8.86
CA ARG A 354 21.92 -15.57 -9.78
C ARG A 354 21.81 -16.29 -11.12
N ASP A 355 21.62 -17.61 -11.10
CA ASP A 355 21.52 -18.44 -12.30
C ASP A 355 20.37 -18.01 -13.22
N GLN A 356 19.26 -17.53 -12.64
CA GLN A 356 18.15 -17.01 -13.42
C GLN A 356 18.49 -15.65 -14.02
N LEU A 357 19.12 -14.76 -13.24
CA LEU A 357 19.59 -13.45 -13.70
C LEU A 357 20.60 -13.62 -14.85
N ASP A 358 21.49 -14.61 -14.78
CA ASP A 358 22.46 -14.96 -15.83
C ASP A 358 21.79 -15.44 -17.12
N ARG A 359 20.61 -16.05 -17.02
CA ARG A 359 19.81 -16.51 -18.18
C ARG A 359 18.85 -15.47 -18.73
N MET A 360 18.65 -14.34 -18.05
CA MET A 360 17.77 -13.27 -18.54
C MET A 360 18.27 -12.65 -19.84
N LYS A 361 17.36 -12.06 -20.62
CA LYS A 361 17.72 -11.37 -21.86
C LYS A 361 18.33 -10.01 -21.55
N ASN A 362 19.15 -9.50 -22.46
CA ASN A 362 19.68 -8.14 -22.38
C ASN A 362 18.53 -7.11 -22.34
N GLY A 363 18.61 -6.13 -21.44
CA GLY A 363 17.59 -5.11 -21.21
C GLY A 363 16.37 -5.59 -20.42
N SER A 364 16.45 -6.75 -19.76
CA SER A 364 15.37 -7.19 -18.84
C SER A 364 15.30 -6.27 -17.63
N ILE A 365 14.09 -5.99 -17.16
CA ILE A 365 13.81 -5.16 -15.99
C ILE A 365 13.39 -6.08 -14.84
N VAL A 366 14.03 -5.94 -13.69
CA VAL A 366 13.78 -6.77 -12.50
C VAL A 366 13.37 -5.87 -11.35
N CYS A 367 12.21 -6.16 -10.75
CA CYS A 367 11.72 -5.44 -9.58
C CYS A 367 11.00 -6.36 -8.59
N ASN A 368 10.83 -5.86 -7.38
CA ASN A 368 10.20 -6.58 -6.28
C ASN A 368 8.97 -5.80 -5.80
N MET A 369 7.83 -6.48 -5.69
CA MET A 369 6.59 -5.94 -5.10
C MET A 369 6.30 -6.55 -3.73
N GLY A 370 7.15 -7.44 -3.23
CA GLY A 370 7.09 -8.01 -1.89
C GLY A 370 7.86 -7.19 -0.86
N HIS A 371 7.53 -7.43 0.42
CA HIS A 371 8.06 -6.66 1.56
C HIS A 371 9.56 -6.86 1.79
N SER A 372 10.12 -8.04 1.48
CA SER A 372 11.52 -8.34 1.75
C SER A 372 12.38 -8.16 0.51
N ASN A 373 13.52 -7.48 0.65
CA ASN A 373 14.54 -7.40 -0.40
C ASN A 373 15.22 -8.75 -0.70
N THR A 374 15.01 -9.76 0.14
CA THR A 374 15.62 -11.10 -0.03
C THR A 374 14.97 -11.93 -1.13
N GLU A 375 13.87 -11.46 -1.73
CA GLU A 375 13.21 -12.14 -2.85
C GLU A 375 14.07 -12.19 -4.11
N ILE A 376 14.95 -11.20 -4.29
CA ILE A 376 15.96 -11.17 -5.36
C ILE A 376 17.33 -11.37 -4.72
N ASP A 377 18.14 -12.25 -5.28
CA ASP A 377 19.51 -12.49 -4.81
C ASP A 377 20.47 -11.36 -5.25
N VAL A 378 20.27 -10.16 -4.70
CA VAL A 378 21.08 -8.98 -5.00
C VAL A 378 22.50 -9.11 -4.46
N ALA A 379 22.69 -9.85 -3.36
CA ALA A 379 24.01 -10.08 -2.76
C ALA A 379 24.94 -10.82 -3.73
N SER A 380 24.42 -11.83 -4.44
CA SER A 380 25.18 -12.55 -5.48
C SER A 380 25.63 -11.69 -6.66
N LEU A 381 25.00 -10.52 -6.87
CA LEU A 381 25.36 -9.58 -7.93
C LEU A 381 26.50 -8.63 -7.54
N ARG A 382 26.91 -8.59 -6.26
CA ARG A 382 28.00 -7.74 -5.78
C ARG A 382 29.35 -8.43 -5.97
N THR A 383 29.68 -8.75 -7.21
CA THR A 383 30.93 -9.41 -7.63
C THR A 383 31.81 -8.47 -8.47
N PRO A 384 33.15 -8.59 -8.42
CA PRO A 384 34.05 -7.74 -9.19
C PRO A 384 33.91 -7.90 -10.72
N GLU A 385 33.33 -9.02 -11.18
CA GLU A 385 33.06 -9.30 -12.59
C GLU A 385 31.88 -8.50 -13.16
N LEU A 386 30.98 -8.03 -12.31
CA LEU A 386 29.80 -7.27 -12.74
C LEU A 386 30.04 -5.80 -12.53
N THR A 387 29.79 -5.01 -13.58
CA THR A 387 29.84 -3.56 -13.47
C THR A 387 28.47 -3.04 -13.07
N TRP A 388 28.43 -2.26 -12.00
CA TRP A 388 27.23 -1.57 -11.54
C TRP A 388 27.28 -0.11 -11.97
N GLU A 389 26.27 0.31 -12.72
CA GLU A 389 26.14 1.69 -13.17
C GLU A 389 24.78 2.24 -12.69
N ARG A 390 24.83 3.24 -11.81
CA ARG A 390 23.62 3.90 -11.33
C ARG A 390 23.15 4.89 -12.39
N VAL A 391 21.98 4.63 -12.99
CA VAL A 391 21.44 5.43 -14.09
C VAL A 391 20.60 6.59 -13.57
N ARG A 392 19.75 6.31 -12.58
CA ARG A 392 18.86 7.28 -11.93
C ARG A 392 18.75 6.94 -10.45
N SER A 393 17.99 7.73 -9.69
CA SER A 393 17.59 7.31 -8.35
C SER A 393 16.83 5.98 -8.42
N GLN A 394 17.28 4.98 -7.66
CA GLN A 394 16.65 3.65 -7.56
C GLN A 394 16.59 2.87 -8.89
N VAL A 395 17.45 3.20 -9.86
CA VAL A 395 17.58 2.46 -11.12
C VAL A 395 19.06 2.19 -11.39
N ASP A 396 19.41 0.92 -11.36
CA ASP A 396 20.77 0.45 -11.55
C ASP A 396 20.86 -0.47 -12.78
N HIS A 397 21.88 -0.28 -13.59
CA HIS A 397 22.30 -1.24 -14.60
C HIS A 397 23.32 -2.19 -13.97
N VAL A 398 23.01 -3.48 -14.00
CA VAL A 398 23.99 -4.55 -13.74
C VAL A 398 24.48 -5.07 -15.09
N ILE A 399 25.78 -4.95 -15.34
CA ILE A 399 26.40 -5.24 -16.64
C ILE A 399 27.32 -6.45 -16.50
N TRP A 400 27.10 -7.46 -17.33
CA TRP A 400 27.91 -8.67 -17.42
C TRP A 400 29.13 -8.48 -18.35
N PRO A 401 30.18 -9.31 -18.22
CA PRO A 401 31.37 -9.25 -19.07
C PRO A 401 31.09 -9.41 -20.57
N ASP A 402 30.01 -10.09 -20.93
CA ASP A 402 29.54 -10.29 -22.31
C ASP A 402 28.79 -9.06 -22.89
N GLY A 403 28.63 -7.99 -22.10
CA GLY A 403 27.92 -6.77 -22.48
C GLY A 403 26.41 -6.82 -22.23
N LYS A 404 25.87 -7.94 -21.71
CA LYS A 404 24.47 -8.02 -21.29
C LYS A 404 24.20 -7.09 -20.11
N ARG A 405 23.04 -6.44 -20.13
CA ARG A 405 22.57 -5.51 -19.09
C ARG A 405 21.25 -5.96 -18.51
N VAL A 406 21.12 -5.90 -17.19
CA VAL A 406 19.84 -6.04 -16.47
C VAL A 406 19.57 -4.74 -15.73
N ILE A 407 18.34 -4.24 -15.85
CA ILE A 407 17.88 -3.04 -15.16
C ILE A 407 17.26 -3.49 -13.83
N LEU A 408 17.94 -3.22 -12.72
CA LEU A 408 17.48 -3.53 -11.37
C LEU A 408 16.85 -2.29 -10.75
N LEU A 409 15.60 -2.43 -10.28
CA LEU A 409 14.88 -1.35 -9.63
C LEU A 409 15.00 -1.44 -8.10
N ALA A 410 15.22 -0.29 -7.47
CA ALA A 410 15.32 -0.11 -6.02
C ALA A 410 16.28 -1.07 -5.30
N GLU A 411 17.31 -1.57 -5.99
CA GLU A 411 18.20 -2.64 -5.49
C GLU A 411 17.44 -3.86 -4.93
N GLY A 412 16.31 -4.21 -5.55
CA GLY A 412 15.45 -5.31 -5.13
C GLY A 412 14.57 -5.04 -3.90
N ARG A 413 14.57 -3.81 -3.37
CA ARG A 413 13.59 -3.38 -2.36
C ARG A 413 12.21 -3.20 -2.98
N LEU A 414 11.21 -3.04 -2.11
CA LEU A 414 9.80 -2.90 -2.46
C LEU A 414 9.57 -1.68 -3.39
N LEU A 415 9.12 -1.94 -4.61
CA LEU A 415 9.04 -0.97 -5.71
C LEU A 415 8.00 0.13 -5.47
N ASN A 416 6.80 -0.21 -4.99
CA ASN A 416 5.71 0.75 -4.85
C ASN A 416 6.02 1.87 -3.86
N LEU A 417 6.79 1.59 -2.81
CA LEU A 417 7.22 2.59 -1.83
C LEU A 417 8.51 3.29 -2.21
N SER A 418 9.41 2.58 -2.91
CA SER A 418 10.68 3.17 -3.31
C SER A 418 10.50 4.12 -4.50
N CYS A 419 9.76 3.67 -5.52
CA CYS A 419 9.76 4.27 -6.85
C CYS A 419 8.38 4.82 -7.29
N SER A 420 7.36 4.71 -6.45
CA SER A 420 5.98 5.11 -6.73
C SER A 420 5.34 5.75 -5.49
N THR A 421 4.08 6.13 -5.60
CA THR A 421 3.25 6.62 -4.50
C THR A 421 2.03 5.72 -4.37
N VAL A 422 1.68 5.33 -3.15
CA VAL A 422 0.50 4.49 -2.89
C VAL A 422 -0.77 5.35 -2.95
N PRO A 423 -1.89 4.86 -3.54
CA PRO A 423 -3.14 5.61 -3.59
C PRO A 423 -3.68 5.95 -2.20
N THR A 424 -4.01 7.23 -1.98
CA THR A 424 -4.50 7.73 -0.69
C THR A 424 -5.77 7.01 -0.23
N PHE A 425 -6.75 6.80 -1.11
CA PHE A 425 -7.96 6.06 -0.79
C PHE A 425 -7.71 4.66 -0.23
N VAL A 426 -6.73 3.93 -0.78
CA VAL A 426 -6.39 2.60 -0.28
C VAL A 426 -5.79 2.67 1.12
N LEU A 427 -4.89 3.62 1.36
CA LEU A 427 -4.32 3.85 2.69
C LEU A 427 -5.37 4.38 3.68
N SER A 428 -6.41 5.09 3.23
CA SER A 428 -7.56 5.47 4.07
C SER A 428 -8.20 4.26 4.72
N ILE A 429 -8.38 3.18 3.95
CA ILE A 429 -9.00 1.95 4.42
C ILE A 429 -8.11 1.28 5.47
N THR A 430 -6.82 1.13 5.18
CA THR A 430 -5.84 0.53 6.12
C THR A 430 -5.74 1.36 7.40
N ALA A 431 -5.58 2.69 7.29
CA ALA A 431 -5.48 3.59 8.43
C ALA A 431 -6.75 3.62 9.29
N THR A 432 -7.94 3.61 8.66
CA THR A 432 -9.22 3.52 9.40
C THR A 432 -9.30 2.20 10.16
N THR A 433 -8.85 1.10 9.55
CA THR A 433 -8.79 -0.23 10.18
C THR A 433 -7.87 -0.23 11.40
N GLN A 434 -6.67 0.35 11.28
CA GLN A 434 -5.72 0.49 12.39
C GLN A 434 -6.28 1.35 13.52
N ALA A 435 -6.90 2.50 13.20
CA ALA A 435 -7.49 3.39 14.20
C ALA A 435 -8.61 2.68 14.99
N LEU A 436 -9.48 1.93 14.31
CA LEU A 436 -10.53 1.16 14.97
C LEU A 436 -9.97 -0.01 15.79
N ALA A 437 -8.91 -0.69 15.32
CA ALA A 437 -8.24 -1.74 16.07
C ALA A 437 -7.61 -1.20 17.37
N LEU A 438 -7.01 0.00 17.32
CA LEU A 438 -6.48 0.68 18.51
C LEU A 438 -7.59 1.02 19.51
N ILE A 439 -8.70 1.57 19.01
CA ILE A 439 -9.87 1.89 19.84
C ILE A 439 -10.42 0.63 20.52
N GLU A 440 -10.53 -0.48 19.78
CA GLU A 440 -11.02 -1.75 20.31
C GLU A 440 -10.11 -2.33 21.39
N LEU A 441 -8.80 -2.43 21.12
CA LEU A 441 -7.85 -2.96 22.10
C LEU A 441 -7.76 -2.08 23.35
N TYR A 442 -7.81 -0.75 23.19
CA TYR A 442 -7.67 0.17 24.33
C TYR A 442 -8.90 0.19 25.24
N ASN A 443 -10.10 0.08 24.68
CA ASN A 443 -11.38 0.12 25.41
C ASN A 443 -11.93 -1.27 25.76
N ALA A 444 -11.25 -2.34 25.33
CA ALA A 444 -11.63 -3.70 25.67
C ALA A 444 -11.70 -3.89 27.20
N PRO A 445 -12.78 -4.46 27.75
CA PRO A 445 -12.83 -4.83 29.16
C PRO A 445 -11.75 -5.85 29.48
N GLU A 446 -11.25 -5.79 30.71
CA GLU A 446 -10.21 -6.69 31.20
C GLU A 446 -10.64 -8.15 31.03
N GLY A 447 -9.76 -8.97 30.44
CA GLY A 447 -10.02 -10.39 30.18
C GLY A 447 -10.72 -10.71 28.84
N ARG A 448 -11.20 -9.71 28.08
CA ARG A 448 -11.75 -9.94 26.72
C ARG A 448 -10.72 -10.54 25.78
N TYR A 449 -9.53 -9.96 25.75
CA TYR A 449 -8.40 -10.41 24.95
C TYR A 449 -7.35 -11.03 25.85
N LYS A 450 -6.94 -12.26 25.53
CA LYS A 450 -5.82 -12.95 26.19
C LYS A 450 -4.51 -12.56 25.50
N GLN A 451 -3.40 -13.09 25.99
CA GLN A 451 -2.07 -12.85 25.45
C GLN A 451 -1.85 -13.65 24.15
N ASP A 452 -2.60 -13.31 23.11
CA ASP A 452 -2.56 -13.98 21.81
C ASP A 452 -2.83 -12.99 20.66
N VAL A 453 -2.70 -13.47 19.43
CA VAL A 453 -2.94 -12.72 18.20
C VAL A 453 -4.38 -12.93 17.73
N TYR A 454 -5.13 -11.83 17.65
CA TYR A 454 -6.54 -11.82 17.26
C TYR A 454 -6.74 -11.22 15.88
N LEU A 455 -7.75 -11.71 15.16
CA LEU A 455 -8.24 -11.06 13.95
C LEU A 455 -9.21 -9.94 14.33
N LEU A 456 -9.23 -8.88 13.53
CA LEU A 456 -10.23 -7.83 13.68
C LEU A 456 -11.65 -8.41 13.57
N PRO A 457 -12.58 -8.07 14.48
CA PRO A 457 -13.96 -8.48 14.37
C PRO A 457 -14.57 -8.09 13.02
N LYS A 458 -15.25 -9.03 12.36
CA LYS A 458 -15.80 -8.83 11.01
C LYS A 458 -16.77 -7.64 10.93
N LYS A 459 -17.54 -7.40 11.98
CA LYS A 459 -18.44 -6.24 12.06
C LYS A 459 -17.69 -4.91 11.95
N MET A 460 -16.48 -4.83 12.51
CA MET A 460 -15.62 -3.64 12.38
C MET A 460 -15.08 -3.51 10.96
N ASP A 461 -14.69 -4.61 10.32
CA ASP A 461 -14.23 -4.65 8.93
C ASP A 461 -15.33 -4.19 7.95
N GLU A 462 -16.57 -4.66 8.16
CA GLU A 462 -17.75 -4.21 7.42
C GLU A 462 -18.07 -2.73 7.68
N TYR A 463 -17.85 -2.26 8.91
CA TYR A 463 -18.01 -0.86 9.26
C TYR A 463 -16.96 0.03 8.56
N VAL A 464 -15.68 -0.37 8.52
CA VAL A 464 -14.66 0.32 7.72
C VAL A 464 -15.11 0.44 6.27
N ALA A 465 -15.56 -0.65 5.65
CA ALA A 465 -16.05 -0.61 4.27
C ALA A 465 -17.22 0.38 4.12
N SER A 466 -18.19 0.36 5.03
CA SER A 466 -19.35 1.27 5.00
C SER A 466 -18.98 2.75 5.06
N LEU A 467 -17.90 3.12 5.77
CA LEU A 467 -17.43 4.51 5.85
C LEU A 467 -16.84 5.04 4.54
N HIS A 468 -16.41 4.16 3.65
CA HIS A 468 -15.74 4.52 2.39
C HIS A 468 -16.70 4.52 1.18
N LEU A 469 -17.83 3.82 1.27
CA LEU A 469 -18.81 3.74 0.17
C LEU A 469 -19.39 5.09 -0.27
N PRO A 470 -19.68 6.05 0.64
CA PRO A 470 -20.20 7.36 0.24
C PRO A 470 -19.27 8.14 -0.69
N THR A 471 -17.96 7.88 -0.66
CA THR A 471 -16.99 8.52 -1.57
C THR A 471 -17.28 8.19 -3.05
N PHE A 472 -17.92 7.05 -3.32
CA PHE A 472 -18.29 6.63 -4.67
C PHE A 472 -19.79 6.78 -4.97
N ASP A 473 -20.52 7.55 -4.14
CA ASP A 473 -21.99 7.66 -4.23
C ASP A 473 -22.69 6.28 -4.22
N ALA A 474 -22.10 5.32 -3.49
CA ALA A 474 -22.63 3.97 -3.42
C ALA A 474 -23.68 3.85 -2.30
N HIS A 475 -24.88 3.41 -2.65
CA HIS A 475 -25.97 3.19 -1.70
C HIS A 475 -26.11 1.72 -1.33
N LEU A 476 -25.93 1.39 -0.05
CA LEU A 476 -26.16 0.04 0.46
C LEU A 476 -27.66 -0.27 0.54
N THR A 477 -28.04 -1.46 0.10
CA THR A 477 -29.37 -2.01 0.33
C THR A 477 -29.51 -2.49 1.77
N GLU A 478 -30.60 -2.09 2.43
CA GLU A 478 -30.95 -2.58 3.76
C GLU A 478 -31.79 -3.86 3.68
N LEU A 479 -31.50 -4.84 4.55
CA LEU A 479 -32.27 -6.07 4.64
C LEU A 479 -33.63 -5.80 5.30
N SER A 480 -34.71 -6.33 4.70
CA SER A 480 -36.01 -6.39 5.37
C SER A 480 -35.97 -7.36 6.55
N GLU A 481 -36.95 -7.28 7.47
CA GLU A 481 -37.05 -8.21 8.61
C GLU A 481 -37.18 -9.66 8.15
N GLU A 482 -37.98 -9.88 7.11
CA GLU A 482 -38.19 -11.19 6.51
C GLU A 482 -36.89 -11.75 5.91
N GLN A 483 -36.11 -10.93 5.20
CA GLN A 483 -34.83 -11.33 4.63
C GLN A 483 -33.80 -11.67 5.71
N ALA A 484 -33.70 -10.83 6.75
CA ALA A 484 -32.78 -11.06 7.86
C ALA A 484 -33.11 -12.36 8.60
N LYS A 485 -34.41 -12.60 8.87
CA LYS A 485 -34.90 -13.84 9.49
C LYS A 485 -34.65 -15.07 8.61
N TYR A 486 -34.90 -14.95 7.30
CA TYR A 486 -34.66 -16.04 6.34
C TYR A 486 -33.19 -16.45 6.28
N LEU A 487 -32.28 -15.47 6.29
CA LEU A 487 -30.83 -15.71 6.27
C LEU A 487 -30.26 -16.09 7.64
N GLY A 488 -31.03 -15.92 8.73
CA GLY A 488 -30.54 -16.11 10.09
C GLY A 488 -29.47 -15.09 10.50
N LEU A 489 -29.57 -13.86 10.01
CA LEU A 489 -28.58 -12.80 10.23
C LEU A 489 -29.21 -11.60 10.95
N ASN A 490 -28.37 -10.82 11.64
CA ASN A 490 -28.77 -9.49 12.10
C ASN A 490 -28.77 -8.51 10.91
N LYS A 491 -29.75 -7.60 10.84
CA LYS A 491 -29.82 -6.53 9.83
C LYS A 491 -28.56 -5.66 9.79
N ASN A 492 -27.87 -5.52 10.91
CA ASN A 492 -26.66 -4.72 11.06
C ASN A 492 -25.36 -5.54 10.98
N GLY A 493 -25.46 -6.79 10.50
CA GLY A 493 -24.34 -7.71 10.38
C GLY A 493 -23.88 -8.35 11.69
N PRO A 494 -22.80 -9.15 11.66
CA PRO A 494 -21.97 -9.43 10.49
C PRO A 494 -22.71 -10.18 9.38
N PHE A 495 -22.49 -9.82 8.11
CA PHE A 495 -23.27 -10.35 6.98
C PHE A 495 -22.73 -11.66 6.41
N LYS A 496 -21.53 -12.07 6.83
CA LYS A 496 -20.88 -13.30 6.36
C LYS A 496 -20.23 -14.03 7.54
N PRO A 497 -20.13 -15.37 7.49
CA PRO A 497 -19.40 -16.12 8.50
C PRO A 497 -17.88 -15.85 8.41
N ASN A 498 -17.15 -16.15 9.50
CA ASN A 498 -15.70 -15.88 9.60
C ASN A 498 -14.87 -16.57 8.51
N TYR A 499 -15.29 -17.73 8.03
CA TYR A 499 -14.58 -18.48 6.98
C TYR A 499 -14.85 -17.96 5.54
N TYR A 500 -15.71 -16.95 5.36
CA TYR A 500 -16.02 -16.40 4.04
C TYR A 500 -14.83 -15.61 3.46
N ARG A 501 -14.48 -15.87 2.19
CA ARG A 501 -13.19 -15.46 1.59
C ARG A 501 -13.23 -14.27 0.62
N TYR A 502 -14.39 -13.62 0.43
CA TYR A 502 -14.57 -12.41 -0.41
C TYR A 502 -13.74 -12.42 -1.71
N LYS A 503 -13.87 -13.49 -2.51
CA LYS A 503 -13.11 -13.62 -3.76
C LYS A 503 -13.77 -12.75 -4.82
N CYS A 504 -13.14 -11.64 -5.20
CA CYS A 504 -13.53 -10.88 -6.37
C CYS A 504 -13.05 -11.62 -7.63
N PRO A 505 -13.93 -11.98 -8.59
CA PRO A 505 -13.50 -12.48 -9.87
C PRO A 505 -12.79 -11.35 -10.62
N SER A 506 -11.52 -11.54 -10.97
CA SER A 506 -10.85 -10.62 -11.89
C SER A 506 -11.51 -10.74 -13.26
N HIS A 507 -12.27 -9.71 -13.65
CA HIS A 507 -12.87 -9.47 -14.96
C HIS A 507 -13.09 -10.71 -15.84
N ILE A 508 -14.26 -11.34 -15.71
CA ILE A 508 -14.90 -11.87 -16.93
C ILE A 508 -15.31 -10.61 -17.71
N PRO A 509 -14.85 -10.40 -18.95
CA PRO A 509 -15.31 -9.26 -19.73
C PRO A 509 -16.84 -9.36 -19.85
N PHE A 510 -17.54 -8.34 -19.34
CA PHE A 510 -18.95 -8.16 -19.63
C PHE A 510 -19.06 -8.02 -21.15
N LYS A 511 -19.51 -9.07 -21.84
CA LYS A 511 -20.03 -8.93 -23.19
C LYS A 511 -21.34 -8.16 -23.05
N GLY A 512 -21.27 -6.84 -23.10
CA GLY A 512 -22.46 -6.01 -23.23
C GLY A 512 -23.18 -6.42 -24.52
N HIS A 513 -24.38 -6.98 -24.39
CA HIS A 513 -25.31 -7.02 -25.51
C HIS A 513 -25.74 -5.58 -25.81
N PRO A 514 -25.66 -5.09 -27.05
CA PRO A 514 -25.90 -3.67 -27.36
C PRO A 514 -27.38 -3.25 -27.34
N ASN A 515 -28.31 -4.08 -26.87
CA ASN A 515 -29.74 -3.76 -26.89
C ASN A 515 -30.36 -3.95 -25.50
N GLY A 516 -30.36 -2.87 -24.71
CA GLY A 516 -31.13 -2.76 -23.49
C GLY A 516 -31.37 -1.28 -23.22
N SER A 517 -32.49 -0.75 -23.69
CA SER A 517 -32.97 0.58 -23.35
C SER A 517 -32.98 0.73 -21.82
N VAL A 518 -32.16 1.64 -21.32
CA VAL A 518 -32.19 2.08 -19.92
C VAL A 518 -33.56 2.73 -19.71
N MET A 519 -34.49 2.05 -19.04
CA MET A 519 -35.70 2.71 -18.54
C MET A 519 -35.28 3.62 -17.39
N HIS A 520 -35.29 4.92 -17.65
CA HIS A 520 -35.24 5.92 -16.59
C HIS A 520 -36.48 5.77 -15.69
N PRO A 521 -36.33 5.76 -14.36
CA PRO A 521 -37.48 5.85 -13.48
C PRO A 521 -38.17 7.21 -13.68
N PRO A 522 -39.51 7.29 -13.59
CA PRO A 522 -40.23 8.55 -13.74
C PRO A 522 -39.84 9.52 -12.62
N GLN A 523 -39.57 10.78 -12.98
CA GLN A 523 -39.31 11.85 -12.03
C GLN A 523 -40.53 12.05 -11.11
N PRO A 524 -40.35 12.14 -9.78
CA PRO A 524 -41.44 12.55 -8.90
C PRO A 524 -41.67 14.06 -9.04
N GLN A 525 -42.77 14.42 -9.71
CA GLN A 525 -43.44 15.71 -9.51
C GLN A 525 -44.20 15.65 -8.18
N ASN A 526 -43.64 16.28 -7.15
CA ASN A 526 -44.32 17.11 -6.15
C ASN A 526 -43.38 17.35 -4.97
N GLU A 527 -43.12 18.63 -4.72
CA GLU A 527 -42.52 19.12 -3.49
C GLU A 527 -43.43 18.75 -2.31
N LEU A 528 -42.99 17.78 -1.51
CA LEU A 528 -43.34 17.71 -0.10
C LEU A 528 -42.08 17.36 0.67
N SER A 529 -41.76 18.18 1.66
CA SER A 529 -40.63 18.03 2.56
C SER A 529 -40.64 16.67 3.28
N MET A 530 -39.86 15.71 2.79
CA MET A 530 -39.49 14.52 3.57
C MET A 530 -38.08 14.67 4.10
N ALA A 531 -38.01 15.29 5.28
CA ALA A 531 -36.91 15.09 6.18
C ALA A 531 -36.84 13.61 6.60
N THR A 532 -35.61 13.11 6.74
CA THR A 532 -35.19 11.90 7.49
C THR A 532 -35.42 10.51 6.88
N SER A 533 -34.31 9.83 6.53
CA SER A 533 -33.93 8.55 7.16
C SER A 533 -32.46 8.14 6.89
N SER A 534 -31.49 9.05 7.05
CA SER A 534 -30.07 8.64 7.24
C SER A 534 -29.78 8.16 8.69
N LYS A 535 -30.84 7.92 9.47
CA LYS A 535 -30.77 7.70 10.93
C LYS A 535 -30.23 6.33 11.33
N ALA A 536 -30.37 5.29 10.52
CA ALA A 536 -29.97 3.93 10.95
C ALA A 536 -28.45 3.75 11.15
N PHE A 537 -27.61 4.50 10.42
CA PHE A 537 -26.15 4.53 10.63
C PHE A 537 -25.64 5.76 11.39
N ASN A 538 -26.40 6.87 11.38
CA ASN A 538 -26.05 8.10 12.12
C ASN A 538 -26.52 8.09 13.59
N ASP A 539 -27.47 7.23 13.96
CA ASP A 539 -27.91 7.04 15.36
C ASP A 539 -27.01 6.08 16.14
N ILE A 540 -25.84 5.70 15.60
CA ILE A 540 -24.71 5.22 16.41
C ILE A 540 -24.14 6.43 17.18
N LYS A 541 -24.93 6.94 18.15
CA LYS A 541 -24.37 7.69 19.28
C LYS A 541 -23.33 6.77 19.92
N PHE A 542 -22.20 7.34 20.29
CA PHE A 542 -21.11 6.66 21.00
C PHE A 542 -21.56 5.83 22.23
N ILE A 543 -22.78 6.08 22.74
CA ILE A 543 -23.49 5.34 23.79
C ILE A 543 -23.57 3.81 23.52
N HIS A 544 -23.28 3.33 22.31
CA HIS A 544 -23.24 1.90 22.00
C HIS A 544 -21.91 1.41 21.40
N PHE A 545 -20.77 1.91 21.86
CA PHE A 545 -19.52 1.13 21.76
C PHE A 545 -19.77 -0.27 22.37
N THR A 546 -20.39 -0.40 23.55
CA THR A 546 -20.73 -1.68 24.19
C THR A 546 -21.54 -2.69 23.37
N ASN A 547 -22.42 -2.26 22.45
CA ASN A 547 -23.26 -3.17 21.63
C ASN A 547 -22.65 -3.52 20.24
N ILE A 548 -21.50 -2.93 19.90
CA ILE A 548 -20.61 -3.48 18.85
C ILE A 548 -19.69 -4.55 19.44
N PHE A 549 -19.51 -4.55 20.77
CA PHE A 549 -18.58 -5.42 21.49
C PHE A 549 -19.23 -6.57 22.27
N MET A 550 -20.55 -6.68 22.36
CA MET A 550 -21.24 -7.94 22.64
C MET A 550 -21.60 -8.64 21.33
#